data_AF-A0A146FSM2-F1
#
_entry.id   AF-A0A146FSM2-F1
#
_cell.length_a   1.000
_cell.length_b   1.000
_cell.length_c   1.000
_cell.angle_alpha   90.00
_cell.angle_beta   90.00
_cell.angle_gamma   90.00
#
_symmetry.space_group_name_H-M   'P 1'
#
loop_
_entity.id
_entity.type
_entity.pdbx_description
1 polymer ?
#
loop_
_entity_poly.entity_id
_entity_poly.type
_entity_poly.pdbx_seq_one_letter_code
_entity_poly.pdbx_strand_id
1 'polypeptide(L)'
;MREDGDMSILAHNFYWVIDTTFHDMLWARISKYVPQSINGRLVRGINRRFRVYRYVPGAEYRCHIDGAWPPSGILPDDTYVYDASPEDKKQSSMYTFLLYLNDEFEGGETTFFMPAAREGTLNAYPVRPVMGAVAIFPHGEANGALLHEGTGVRKGAKYIIRTDVEYDVKPSEE
;
A
#
# COMPACT_ATOMS: atom_id res chain seq x y z
N MET A 1 22.48 16.86 0.91
CA MET A 1 21.53 17.67 0.13
C MET A 1 21.58 17.14 -1.29
N ARG A 2 20.48 16.62 -1.84
CA ARG A 2 20.45 16.23 -3.26
C ARG A 2 20.49 17.52 -4.08
N GLU A 3 21.43 17.62 -5.03
CA GLU A 3 21.69 18.80 -5.86
C GLU A 3 20.71 18.98 -7.03
N ASP A 4 19.69 18.12 -7.13
CA ASP A 4 18.74 18.21 -8.23
C ASP A 4 17.54 19.06 -7.80
N GLY A 5 17.52 20.30 -8.31
CA GLY A 5 16.38 21.22 -8.23
C GLY A 5 15.16 20.77 -9.04
N ASP A 6 14.90 19.47 -9.14
CA ASP A 6 13.84 18.90 -9.95
C ASP A 6 12.53 18.88 -9.16
N MET A 7 11.54 19.63 -9.67
CA MET A 7 10.17 19.61 -9.18
C MET A 7 9.62 18.19 -9.34
N SER A 8 9.41 17.51 -8.21
CA SER A 8 8.78 16.17 -8.17
C SER A 8 7.51 16.15 -9.02
N ILE A 9 7.51 15.35 -10.08
CA ILE A 9 6.33 15.13 -10.91
C ILE A 9 5.42 14.15 -10.17
N LEU A 10 4.14 14.49 -10.00
CA LEU A 10 3.17 13.55 -9.42
C LEU A 10 3.02 12.34 -10.35
N ALA A 11 2.94 11.15 -9.77
CA ALA A 11 2.67 9.94 -10.53
C ALA A 11 1.30 10.05 -11.24
N HIS A 12 1.28 9.66 -12.52
CA HIS A 12 0.01 9.40 -13.19
C HIS A 12 -0.69 8.26 -12.48
N ASN A 13 -1.96 8.44 -12.16
CA ASN A 13 -2.72 7.44 -11.43
C ASN A 13 -4.19 7.41 -11.83
N PHE A 14 -4.82 6.27 -11.58
CA PHE A 14 -6.27 6.12 -11.58
C PHE A 14 -6.69 5.18 -10.45
N TYR A 15 -7.96 5.27 -10.08
CA TYR A 15 -8.57 4.35 -9.14
C TYR A 15 -9.39 3.32 -9.90
N TRP A 16 -9.19 2.05 -9.54
CA TRP A 16 -9.97 0.93 -10.04
C TRP A 16 -10.66 0.26 -8.86
N VAL A 17 -11.99 0.25 -8.85
CA VAL A 17 -12.71 -0.60 -7.90
C VAL A 17 -12.92 -1.96 -8.56
N ILE A 18 -12.20 -2.97 -8.07
CA ILE A 18 -12.24 -4.33 -8.63
C ILE A 18 -13.58 -5.01 -8.32
N ASP A 19 -14.00 -5.93 -9.20
CA ASP A 19 -15.14 -6.81 -8.91
C ASP A 19 -14.80 -7.83 -7.81
N THR A 20 -15.83 -8.48 -7.27
CA THR A 20 -15.70 -9.45 -6.18
C THR A 20 -14.97 -10.72 -6.61
N THR A 21 -15.08 -11.12 -7.88
CA THR A 21 -14.42 -12.33 -8.39
C THR A 21 -12.90 -12.13 -8.41
N PHE A 22 -12.43 -11.01 -8.96
CA PHE A 22 -11.01 -10.67 -8.97
C PHE A 22 -10.47 -10.47 -7.54
N HIS A 23 -11.24 -9.80 -6.68
CA HIS A 23 -10.91 -9.64 -5.26
C HIS A 23 -10.69 -10.99 -4.57
N ASP A 24 -11.67 -11.89 -4.63
CA ASP A 24 -11.65 -13.15 -3.90
C ASP A 24 -10.53 -14.06 -4.40
N MET A 25 -10.27 -14.06 -5.71
CA MET A 25 -9.16 -14.80 -6.31
C MET A 25 -7.80 -14.31 -5.82
N LEU A 26 -7.59 -13.00 -5.71
CA LEU A 26 -6.33 -12.45 -5.22
C LEU A 26 -6.19 -12.65 -3.71
N TRP A 27 -7.26 -12.41 -2.95
CA TRP A 27 -7.28 -12.60 -1.50
C TRP A 27 -6.96 -14.05 -1.12
N ALA A 28 -7.56 -15.04 -1.79
CA ALA A 28 -7.30 -16.45 -1.54
C ALA A 28 -5.82 -16.84 -1.73
N ARG A 29 -5.08 -16.15 -2.61
CA ARG A 29 -3.64 -16.41 -2.84
C ARG A 29 -2.77 -15.83 -1.74
N ILE A 30 -3.16 -14.67 -1.19
CA ILE A 30 -2.30 -13.86 -0.33
C ILE A 30 -2.65 -13.94 1.15
N SER A 31 -3.89 -14.34 1.49
CA SER A 31 -4.43 -14.29 2.86
C SER A 31 -3.52 -14.97 3.88
N LYS A 32 -2.93 -16.13 3.56
CA LYS A 32 -2.02 -16.86 4.44
C LYS A 32 -0.70 -16.15 4.76
N TYR A 33 -0.31 -15.15 3.98
CA TYR A 33 0.91 -14.35 4.20
C TYR A 33 0.63 -13.06 4.99
N VAL A 34 -0.64 -12.81 5.31
CA VAL A 34 -1.09 -11.63 6.05
C VAL A 34 -1.33 -12.05 7.52
N PRO A 35 -0.97 -11.20 8.50
CA PRO A 35 -1.33 -11.46 9.89
C PRO A 35 -2.85 -11.68 10.05
N GLN A 36 -3.26 -12.82 10.59
CA GLN A 36 -4.69 -13.14 10.72
C GLN A 36 -5.39 -12.32 11.82
N SER A 37 -4.62 -11.85 12.80
CA SER A 37 -5.09 -10.99 13.87
C SER A 37 -3.97 -10.05 14.34
N ILE A 38 -4.36 -8.84 14.74
CA ILE A 38 -3.46 -7.84 15.33
C ILE A 38 -4.16 -7.22 16.53
N ASN A 39 -3.62 -7.41 17.73
CA ASN A 39 -4.22 -6.92 18.97
C ASN A 39 -5.72 -7.30 19.09
N GLY A 40 -6.06 -8.53 18.71
CA GLY A 40 -7.44 -9.05 18.72
C GLY A 40 -8.33 -8.58 17.54
N ARG A 41 -7.84 -7.69 16.67
CA ARG A 41 -8.54 -7.26 15.44
C ARG A 41 -8.33 -8.30 14.35
N LEU A 42 -9.41 -8.90 13.84
CA LEU A 42 -9.32 -9.94 12.82
C LEU A 42 -9.18 -9.34 11.43
N VAL A 43 -8.41 -10.01 10.57
CA VAL A 43 -8.29 -9.65 9.16
C VAL A 43 -9.58 -9.99 8.40
N ARG A 44 -9.96 -9.16 7.44
CA ARG A 44 -11.21 -9.29 6.67
C ARG A 44 -11.00 -9.42 5.18
N GLY A 45 -9.94 -8.85 4.63
CA GLY A 45 -9.66 -8.91 3.20
C GLY A 45 -8.66 -7.87 2.76
N ILE A 46 -8.71 -7.57 1.46
CA ILE A 46 -8.02 -6.43 0.86
C ILE A 46 -9.05 -5.44 0.33
N ASN A 47 -8.70 -4.16 0.35
CA ASN A 47 -9.58 -3.13 -0.15
C ASN A 47 -9.82 -3.29 -1.65
N ARG A 48 -11.07 -3.22 -2.09
CA ARG A 48 -11.41 -3.31 -3.52
C ARG A 48 -10.99 -2.06 -4.29
N ARG A 49 -10.72 -0.94 -3.62
CA ARG A 49 -10.23 0.29 -4.23
C ARG A 49 -8.73 0.23 -4.50
N PHE A 50 -8.39 -0.21 -5.69
CA PHE A 50 -7.02 -0.29 -6.16
C PHE A 50 -6.57 1.07 -6.67
N ARG A 51 -5.43 1.55 -6.15
CA ARG A 51 -4.75 2.76 -6.61
C ARG A 51 -3.65 2.33 -7.57
N VAL A 52 -3.81 2.60 -8.86
CA VAL A 52 -2.87 2.16 -9.89
C VAL A 52 -1.99 3.35 -10.25
N TYR A 53 -0.68 3.18 -10.14
CA TYR A 53 0.30 4.24 -10.35
C TYR A 53 1.26 3.90 -11.48
N ARG A 54 1.65 4.94 -12.22
CA ARG A 54 2.77 4.94 -13.17
C ARG A 54 3.80 5.99 -12.77
N TYR A 55 5.00 5.54 -12.46
CA TYR A 55 6.17 6.38 -12.19
C TYR A 55 7.11 6.36 -13.39
N VAL A 56 7.59 7.54 -13.76
CA VAL A 56 8.56 7.79 -14.85
C VAL A 56 9.73 8.59 -14.28
N PRO A 57 10.84 8.76 -15.01
CA PRO A 57 11.93 9.63 -14.56
C PRO A 57 11.45 11.02 -14.14
N GLY A 58 11.91 11.48 -12.96
CA GLY A 58 11.45 12.71 -12.30
C GLY A 58 10.19 12.58 -11.44
N ALA A 59 9.48 11.45 -11.52
CA ALA A 59 8.39 11.14 -10.60
C ALA A 59 8.95 10.44 -9.35
N GLU A 60 8.88 11.12 -8.22
CA GLU A 60 9.27 10.59 -6.91
C GLU A 60 8.04 10.55 -6.00
N TYR A 61 7.92 9.49 -5.20
CA TYR A 61 6.98 9.47 -4.10
C TYR A 61 7.74 9.68 -2.80
N ARG A 62 7.68 10.91 -2.29
CA ARG A 62 8.46 11.36 -1.14
C ARG A 62 8.22 10.48 0.09
N CYS A 63 9.21 10.48 0.96
CA CYS A 63 9.18 9.79 2.25
C CYS A 63 7.91 10.16 3.08
N HIS A 64 7.13 9.14 3.47
CA HIS A 64 5.85 9.29 4.17
C HIS A 64 5.46 8.02 4.95
N ILE A 65 4.37 8.13 5.72
CA ILE A 65 3.66 6.99 6.31
C ILE A 65 2.28 6.94 5.65
N ASP A 66 1.87 5.74 5.26
CA ASP A 66 0.56 5.53 4.66
C ASP A 66 -0.57 5.74 5.67
N GLY A 67 -1.64 6.43 5.24
CA GLY A 67 -2.85 6.62 6.02
C GLY A 67 -3.80 5.43 5.93
N ALA A 68 -4.57 5.21 7.00
CA ALA A 68 -5.60 4.19 7.06
C ALA A 68 -6.83 4.56 6.20
N TRP A 69 -7.53 3.54 5.69
CA TRP A 69 -8.68 3.68 4.80
C TRP A 69 -9.73 2.60 5.11
N PRO A 70 -11.04 2.92 5.10
CA PRO A 70 -12.09 1.90 5.26
C PRO A 70 -12.27 1.08 3.98
N PRO A 71 -12.85 -0.12 4.04
CA PRO A 71 -13.24 -0.85 2.83
C PRO A 71 -14.10 0.00 1.92
N SER A 72 -13.71 0.11 0.65
CA SER A 72 -14.48 0.86 -0.34
C SER A 72 -15.14 -0.11 -1.33
N GLY A 73 -16.27 0.27 -1.90
CA GLY A 73 -17.05 -0.59 -2.76
C GLY A 73 -17.88 0.14 -3.81
N ILE A 74 -18.61 -0.64 -4.59
CA ILE A 74 -19.60 -0.18 -5.58
C ILE A 74 -20.88 -0.95 -5.32
N LEU A 75 -22.01 -0.25 -5.29
CA LEU A 75 -23.36 -0.82 -5.17
C LEU A 75 -23.85 -1.38 -6.52
N PRO A 76 -24.93 -2.18 -6.54
CA PRO A 76 -25.49 -2.71 -7.79
C PRO A 76 -25.95 -1.65 -8.81
N ASP A 77 -26.12 -0.39 -8.37
CA ASP A 77 -26.49 0.75 -9.21
C ASP A 77 -25.28 1.61 -9.64
N ASP A 78 -24.07 1.07 -9.54
CA ASP A 78 -22.79 1.72 -9.84
C ASP A 78 -22.41 2.89 -8.91
N THR A 79 -23.14 3.08 -7.80
CA THR A 79 -22.80 4.10 -6.80
C THR A 79 -21.54 3.70 -6.02
N TYR A 80 -20.56 4.60 -5.97
CA TYR A 80 -19.37 4.44 -5.13
C TYR A 80 -19.69 4.61 -3.65
N VAL A 81 -19.19 3.68 -2.84
CA VAL A 81 -19.29 3.70 -1.38
C VAL A 81 -17.90 3.84 -0.80
N TYR A 82 -17.70 4.92 -0.06
CA TYR A 82 -16.43 5.21 0.60
C TYR A 82 -16.09 4.19 1.69
N ASP A 83 -17.07 3.89 2.56
CA ASP A 83 -16.98 2.89 3.63
C ASP A 83 -18.10 1.86 3.47
N ALA A 84 -17.74 0.71 2.90
CA ALA A 84 -18.56 -0.46 2.68
C ALA A 84 -18.44 -1.47 3.84
N SER A 85 -17.90 -1.07 5.00
CA SER A 85 -17.90 -1.93 6.19
C SER A 85 -19.33 -2.26 6.61
N PRO A 86 -19.58 -3.46 7.14
CA PRO A 86 -20.82 -3.73 7.86
C PRO A 86 -21.06 -2.70 8.98
N GLU A 87 -22.31 -2.29 9.16
CA GLU A 87 -22.68 -1.21 10.10
C GLU A 87 -22.27 -1.53 11.54
N ASP A 88 -22.41 -2.79 11.96
CA ASP A 88 -22.08 -3.31 13.28
C ASP A 88 -20.60 -3.72 13.42
N LYS A 89 -19.86 -3.82 12.30
CA LYS A 89 -18.47 -4.31 12.25
C LYS A 89 -17.63 -3.42 11.36
N LYS A 90 -17.36 -2.21 11.84
CA LYS A 90 -16.47 -1.26 11.17
C LYS A 90 -15.07 -1.84 10.98
N GLN A 91 -14.52 -1.60 9.79
CA GLN A 91 -13.20 -2.05 9.39
C GLN A 91 -12.33 -0.86 9.01
N SER A 92 -11.02 -1.02 9.14
CA SER A 92 -10.02 -0.05 8.72
C SER A 92 -8.77 -0.77 8.27
N SER A 93 -8.07 -0.20 7.30
CA SER A 93 -6.80 -0.75 6.89
C SER A 93 -5.71 -0.58 7.95
N MET A 94 -4.85 -1.58 8.05
CA MET A 94 -3.68 -1.55 8.95
C MET A 94 -2.37 -1.87 8.22
N TYR A 95 -2.43 -2.43 7.01
CA TYR A 95 -1.26 -2.78 6.22
C TYR A 95 -1.42 -2.28 4.80
N THR A 96 -0.33 -1.79 4.21
CA THR A 96 -0.22 -1.51 2.80
C THR A 96 0.00 -2.82 2.06
N PHE A 97 -0.69 -2.98 0.95
CA PHE A 97 -0.48 -4.06 -0.01
C PHE A 97 0.01 -3.43 -1.33
N LEU A 98 1.26 -3.67 -1.69
CA LEU A 98 1.90 -3.09 -2.87
C LEU A 98 2.28 -4.19 -3.86
N LEU A 99 1.58 -4.27 -4.99
CA LEU A 99 1.85 -5.21 -6.06
C LEU A 99 2.67 -4.55 -7.17
N TYR A 100 3.80 -5.15 -7.52
CA TYR A 100 4.66 -4.70 -8.63
C TYR A 100 4.19 -5.33 -9.94
N LEU A 101 3.82 -4.49 -10.92
CA LEU A 101 3.28 -4.97 -12.20
C LEU A 101 4.36 -5.20 -13.26
N ASN A 102 5.56 -4.68 -13.07
CA ASN A 102 6.70 -4.83 -13.96
C ASN A 102 8.02 -4.61 -13.17
N ASP A 103 9.16 -4.92 -13.79
CA ASP A 103 10.49 -4.73 -13.17
C ASP A 103 11.61 -4.34 -14.17
N GLU A 104 11.24 -3.98 -15.40
CA GLU A 104 12.16 -3.54 -16.46
C GLU A 104 12.43 -2.03 -16.40
N PHE A 105 12.92 -1.56 -15.25
CA PHE A 105 13.31 -0.17 -15.01
C PHE A 105 14.54 -0.06 -14.10
N GLU A 106 15.16 1.12 -14.06
CA GLU A 106 16.30 1.41 -13.18
C GLU A 106 15.87 2.32 -12.02
N GLY A 107 16.27 2.00 -10.78
CA GLY A 107 15.77 2.65 -9.57
C GLY A 107 14.38 2.11 -9.20
N GLY A 108 13.50 2.98 -8.69
CA GLY A 108 12.11 2.58 -8.43
C GLY A 108 11.93 1.71 -7.20
N GLU A 109 12.90 1.60 -6.29
CA GLU A 109 12.79 0.81 -5.07
C GLU A 109 11.68 1.31 -4.15
N THR A 110 11.12 0.40 -3.35
CA THR A 110 10.36 0.78 -2.16
C THR A 110 11.35 0.80 -1.01
N THR A 111 11.72 1.99 -0.55
CA THR A 111 12.81 2.15 0.42
C THR A 111 12.23 2.47 1.79
N PHE A 112 12.55 1.64 2.77
CA PHE A 112 12.14 1.83 4.17
C PHE A 112 13.25 2.53 4.97
N PHE A 113 12.86 3.39 5.89
CA PHE A 113 13.78 4.15 6.73
C PHE A 113 13.57 3.83 8.20
N MET A 114 14.65 3.44 8.88
CA MET A 114 14.63 3.13 10.32
C MET A 114 15.66 3.99 11.07
N PRO A 115 15.43 4.31 12.35
CA PRO A 115 16.42 4.99 13.19
C PRO A 115 17.78 4.29 13.13
N ALA A 116 18.85 5.05 12.90
CA ALA A 116 20.22 4.55 12.97
C ALA A 116 20.83 4.76 14.37
N ALA A 117 21.99 4.14 14.63
CA ALA A 117 22.68 4.29 15.91
C ALA A 117 23.16 5.72 16.18
N ARG A 118 23.44 6.49 15.12
CA ARG A 118 23.80 7.91 15.21
C ARG A 118 22.53 8.76 15.22
N GLU A 119 22.36 9.55 16.27
CA GLU A 119 21.27 10.51 16.39
C GLU A 119 21.20 11.45 15.16
N GLY A 120 19.97 11.74 14.72
CA GLY A 120 19.72 12.57 13.55
C GLY A 120 19.94 11.87 12.20
N THR A 121 20.13 10.55 12.17
CA THR A 121 20.31 9.79 10.93
C THR A 121 19.37 8.59 10.83
N LEU A 122 19.01 8.23 9.59
CA LEU A 122 18.16 7.08 9.26
C LEU A 122 18.95 6.11 8.38
N ASN A 123 18.81 4.81 8.64
CA ASN A 123 19.27 3.75 7.77
C ASN A 123 18.21 3.50 6.69
N ALA A 124 18.64 3.36 5.44
CA ALA A 124 17.78 3.06 4.30
C ALA A 124 17.86 1.57 3.93
N TYR A 125 16.71 0.95 3.75
CA TYR A 125 16.57 -0.46 3.39
C TYR A 125 15.73 -0.57 2.10
N PRO A 126 16.39 -0.57 0.93
CA PRO A 126 15.70 -0.63 -0.35
C PRO A 126 15.18 -2.04 -0.64
N VAL A 127 13.92 -2.14 -1.05
CA VAL A 127 13.32 -3.36 -1.60
C VAL A 127 13.19 -3.19 -3.11
N ARG A 128 13.94 -4.02 -3.85
CA ARG A 128 13.89 -4.05 -5.30
C ARG A 128 12.53 -4.62 -5.76
N PRO A 129 11.80 -3.93 -6.66
CA PRO A 129 10.60 -4.48 -7.29
C PRO A 129 10.92 -5.71 -8.11
N VAL A 130 10.04 -6.70 -8.02
CA VAL A 130 10.06 -7.91 -8.85
C VAL A 130 8.66 -8.08 -9.40
N MET A 131 8.52 -8.24 -10.71
CA MET A 131 7.21 -8.37 -11.35
C MET A 131 6.39 -9.50 -10.72
N GLY A 132 5.15 -9.20 -10.34
CA GLY A 132 4.24 -10.14 -9.68
C GLY A 132 4.47 -10.32 -8.17
N ALA A 133 5.54 -9.76 -7.60
CA ALA A 133 5.77 -9.78 -6.16
C ALA A 133 4.91 -8.73 -5.45
N VAL A 134 4.64 -9.01 -4.17
CA VAL A 134 3.87 -8.13 -3.28
C VAL A 134 4.73 -7.76 -2.07
N ALA A 135 4.79 -6.47 -1.75
CA ALA A 135 5.25 -5.99 -0.45
C ALA A 135 4.05 -5.71 0.45
N ILE A 136 4.03 -6.32 1.64
CA ILE A 136 2.99 -6.14 2.66
C ILE A 136 3.65 -5.61 3.93
N PHE A 137 3.24 -4.43 4.40
CA PHE A 137 3.85 -3.77 5.55
C PHE A 137 2.85 -2.92 6.35
N PRO A 138 3.02 -2.78 7.68
CA PRO A 138 2.09 -2.02 8.52
C PRO A 138 2.11 -0.52 8.20
N HIS A 139 0.97 0.14 8.37
CA HIS A 139 0.82 1.59 8.21
C HIS A 139 -0.14 2.21 9.23
N GLY A 140 -0.29 3.54 9.17
CA GLY A 140 -1.23 4.29 9.99
C GLY A 140 -0.98 4.09 11.49
N GLU A 141 -2.04 3.75 12.22
CA GLU A 141 -1.98 3.49 13.67
C GLU A 141 -1.52 2.06 14.01
N ALA A 142 -1.17 1.23 13.03
CA ALA A 142 -0.62 -0.08 13.31
C ALA A 142 0.75 0.05 13.98
N ASN A 143 0.99 -0.77 15.00
CA ASN A 143 2.31 -0.87 15.63
C ASN A 143 3.37 -1.18 14.57
N GLY A 144 4.39 -0.32 14.49
CA GLY A 144 5.49 -0.48 13.54
C GLY A 144 5.23 0.13 12.16
N ALA A 145 4.30 1.08 12.01
CA ALA A 145 4.12 1.83 10.76
C ALA A 145 5.46 2.29 10.17
N LEU A 146 5.75 1.86 8.94
CA LEU A 146 7.06 2.03 8.35
C LEU A 146 7.13 3.33 7.53
N LEU A 147 8.06 4.19 7.92
CA LEU A 147 8.45 5.34 7.11
C LEU A 147 9.11 4.84 5.83
N HIS A 148 8.57 5.24 4.67
CA HIS A 148 9.04 4.73 3.39
C HIS A 148 8.85 5.72 2.25
N GLU A 149 9.57 5.48 1.14
CA GLU A 149 9.43 6.23 -0.10
C GLU A 149 9.36 5.31 -1.32
N GLY A 150 8.84 5.84 -2.42
CA GLY A 150 9.06 5.27 -3.74
C GLY A 150 10.27 5.97 -4.36
N THR A 151 11.44 5.34 -4.28
CA THR A 151 12.69 5.88 -4.82
C THR A 151 12.51 6.17 -6.31
N GLY A 152 13.01 7.32 -6.77
CA GLY A 152 12.81 7.80 -8.13
C GLY A 152 13.22 6.78 -9.19
N VAL A 153 12.37 6.63 -10.22
CA VAL A 153 12.75 5.89 -11.43
C VAL A 153 13.79 6.73 -12.18
N ARG A 154 14.85 6.11 -12.67
CA ARG A 154 15.88 6.78 -13.48
C ARG A 154 15.75 6.48 -14.97
N LYS A 155 15.23 5.29 -15.31
CA LYS A 155 15.00 4.85 -16.69
C LYS A 155 13.82 3.89 -16.75
N GLY A 156 13.04 3.96 -17.83
CA GLY A 156 11.85 3.13 -18.03
C GLY A 156 10.62 3.68 -17.31
N ALA A 157 9.69 2.81 -16.95
CA ALA A 157 8.51 3.18 -16.17
C ALA A 157 8.17 2.06 -15.18
N LYS A 158 7.85 2.44 -13.94
CA LYS A 158 7.40 1.54 -12.88
C LYS A 158 5.88 1.61 -12.76
N TYR A 159 5.23 0.46 -12.81
CA TYR A 159 3.79 0.29 -12.63
C TYR A 159 3.52 -0.50 -11.36
N ILE A 160 2.65 0.04 -10.50
CA ILE A 160 2.26 -0.63 -9.25
C ILE A 160 0.77 -0.50 -9.00
N ILE A 161 0.26 -1.43 -8.21
CA ILE A 161 -1.04 -1.33 -7.56
C ILE A 161 -0.79 -1.20 -6.07
N ARG A 162 -1.33 -0.15 -5.47
CA ARG A 162 -1.48 -0.05 -4.02
C ARG A 162 -2.94 -0.32 -3.66
N THR A 163 -3.15 -1.30 -2.80
CA THR A 163 -4.36 -1.43 -1.99
C THR A 163 -3.95 -1.59 -0.54
N ASP A 164 -4.88 -1.94 0.33
CA ASP A 164 -4.67 -2.04 1.75
C ASP A 164 -5.30 -3.33 2.29
N VAL A 165 -4.76 -3.87 3.39
CA VAL A 165 -5.35 -5.02 4.09
C VAL A 165 -6.23 -4.50 5.22
N GLU A 166 -7.45 -5.02 5.27
CA GLU A 166 -8.52 -4.57 6.15
C GLU A 166 -8.64 -5.46 7.38
N TYR A 167 -8.82 -4.80 8.52
CA TYR A 167 -9.03 -5.43 9.80
C TYR A 167 -10.25 -4.82 10.48
N ASP A 168 -10.85 -5.56 11.41
CA ASP A 168 -11.85 -4.98 12.30
C ASP A 168 -11.27 -3.80 13.10
N VAL A 169 -12.04 -2.74 13.30
CA VAL A 169 -11.65 -1.62 14.16
C VAL A 169 -11.66 -2.03 15.64
N LYS A 170 -12.66 -2.82 16.02
CA LYS A 170 -12.79 -3.36 17.36
C LYS A 170 -12.14 -4.75 17.44
N PRO A 171 -11.39 -5.06 18.51
CA PRO A 171 -10.99 -6.43 18.79
C PRO A 171 -12.21 -7.34 18.89
N SER A 172 -12.06 -8.62 18.52
CA SER A 172 -13.06 -9.63 18.87
C SER A 172 -13.06 -9.82 20.38
N GLU A 173 -14.25 -9.92 20.98
CA GLU A 173 -14.40 -10.41 22.35
C GLU A 173 -14.00 -11.89 22.37
N GLU A 174 -13.13 -12.29 23.30
CA GLU A 174 -12.76 -13.70 23.52
C GLU A 174 -13.94 -14.54 24.00
#